data_AF-A0A1Z5KGB8-F1
#
_entry.id   AF-A0A1Z5KGB8-F1
#
_cell.length_a   1.000
_cell.length_b   1.000
_cell.length_c   1.000
_cell.angle_alpha   90.00
_cell.angle_beta   90.00
_cell.angle_gamma   90.00
#
_symmetry.space_group_name_H-M   'P 1'
#
loop_
_entity.id
_entity.type
_entity.pdbx_description
1 polymer ?
#
loop_
_entity_poly.entity_id
_entity_poly.type
_entity_poly.pdbx_seq_one_letter_code
_entity_poly.pdbx_strand_id
1 'polypeptide(L)'
;MASLQLALKARSLTLQNKPARLYRSIIREVPRVMTIYDIVHVGEKEVKQAIRQHFYRNAHVKDERIIDMLLERGYMDLEDTLLQHKQKNHLMLLIEGYTGGTDFNSKRLTPDSSEAEQFARWIG
;
A
#
# COMPACT_ATOMS: atom_id res chain seq x y z
N MET A 1 17.92 -12.29 14.80
CA MET A 1 18.25 -11.40 13.66
C MET A 1 17.81 -12.09 12.38
N ALA A 2 16.52 -12.09 12.07
CA ALA A 2 15.94 -12.82 10.92
C ALA A 2 15.08 -11.91 10.04
N SER A 3 15.42 -10.62 9.96
CA SER A 3 14.85 -9.73 8.97
C SER A 3 15.73 -9.78 7.72
N LEU A 4 15.12 -9.82 6.53
CA LEU A 4 15.72 -9.75 5.18
C LEU A 4 15.96 -11.08 4.44
N GLN A 5 15.45 -12.22 4.93
CA GLN A 5 15.63 -13.48 4.18
C GLN A 5 14.92 -13.47 2.83
N LEU A 6 13.75 -12.80 2.72
CA LEU A 6 13.03 -12.73 1.44
C LEU A 6 13.70 -11.79 0.44
N ALA A 7 14.20 -10.64 0.90
CA ALA A 7 14.89 -9.67 0.04
C ALA A 7 16.18 -10.24 -0.55
N LEU A 8 17.00 -10.92 0.27
CA LEU A 8 18.21 -11.60 -0.20
C LEU A 8 17.90 -12.74 -1.18
N LYS A 9 16.82 -13.49 -0.93
CA LYS A 9 16.36 -14.55 -1.83
C LYS A 9 15.87 -14.01 -3.17
N ALA A 10 15.30 -12.80 -3.22
CA ALA A 10 14.91 -12.17 -4.49
C ALA A 10 16.11 -11.84 -5.37
N ARG A 11 17.22 -11.40 -4.76
CA ARG A 11 18.45 -10.98 -5.45
C ARG A 11 19.21 -12.15 -6.09
N SER A 12 19.17 -13.34 -5.49
CA SER A 12 19.90 -14.54 -5.99
C SER A 12 19.20 -15.28 -7.13
N LEU A 13 17.99 -14.87 -7.49
CA LEU A 13 17.13 -15.54 -8.45
C LEU A 13 17.32 -14.94 -9.85
N THR A 14 18.06 -15.62 -10.73
CA THR A 14 18.03 -15.41 -12.19
C THR A 14 16.70 -15.94 -12.75
N LEU A 15 15.63 -15.19 -12.51
CA LEU A 15 14.31 -15.57 -12.98
C LEU A 15 13.73 -14.62 -14.02
N GLN A 16 13.11 -15.24 -15.02
CA GLN A 16 12.24 -14.53 -15.95
C GLN A 16 11.04 -13.95 -15.17
N ASN A 17 10.76 -12.66 -15.38
CA ASN A 17 9.63 -11.93 -14.81
C ASN A 17 9.61 -11.84 -13.27
N LYS A 18 10.70 -11.34 -12.66
CA LYS A 18 10.81 -11.07 -11.20
C LYS A 18 9.57 -10.35 -10.60
N PRO A 19 9.00 -9.30 -11.23
CA PRO A 19 7.83 -8.60 -10.68
C PRO A 19 6.56 -9.46 -10.56
N ALA A 20 6.32 -10.35 -11.52
CA ALA A 20 5.17 -11.25 -11.51
C ALA A 20 5.24 -12.27 -10.36
N ARG A 21 6.44 -12.60 -9.88
CA ARG A 21 6.60 -13.47 -8.71
C ARG A 21 6.30 -12.76 -7.41
N LEU A 22 6.84 -11.55 -7.23
CA LEU A 22 6.51 -10.72 -6.07
C LEU A 22 4.99 -10.53 -5.99
N TYR A 23 4.36 -10.14 -7.11
CA TYR A 23 2.91 -9.98 -7.19
C TYR A 23 2.16 -11.24 -6.74
N ARG A 24 2.52 -12.41 -7.28
CA ARG A 24 1.87 -13.68 -6.89
C ARG A 24 2.10 -14.04 -5.43
N SER A 25 3.27 -13.76 -4.88
CA SER A 25 3.55 -13.98 -3.45
C SER A 25 2.66 -13.09 -2.59
N ILE A 26 2.55 -11.79 -2.91
CA ILE A 26 1.68 -10.86 -2.18
C ILE A 26 0.23 -11.32 -2.24
N ILE A 27 -0.30 -11.63 -3.43
CA ILE A 27 -1.71 -12.01 -3.63
C ILE A 27 -2.10 -13.27 -2.85
N ARG A 28 -1.16 -14.21 -2.64
CA ARG A 28 -1.41 -15.40 -1.80
C ARG A 28 -1.51 -15.07 -0.32
N GLU A 29 -0.76 -14.09 0.15
CA GLU A 29 -0.76 -13.67 1.55
C GLU A 29 -1.92 -12.74 1.91
N VAL A 30 -2.59 -12.13 0.93
CA VAL A 30 -3.69 -11.16 1.15
C VAL A 30 -4.76 -11.67 2.13
N PRO A 31 -5.34 -12.88 1.98
CA PRO A 31 -6.38 -13.35 2.90
C PRO A 31 -5.85 -13.46 4.34
N ARG A 32 -4.62 -13.94 4.50
CA ARG A 32 -3.98 -14.08 5.81
C ARG A 32 -3.73 -12.72 6.46
N VAL A 33 -3.24 -11.74 5.69
CA VAL A 33 -3.00 -10.37 6.17
C VAL A 33 -4.32 -9.70 6.57
N MET A 34 -5.39 -9.83 5.77
CA MET A 34 -6.70 -9.27 6.10
C MET A 34 -7.23 -9.80 7.45
N THR A 35 -7.06 -11.09 7.72
CA THR A 35 -7.45 -11.70 9.00
C THR A 35 -6.58 -11.20 10.16
N ILE A 36 -5.26 -11.11 9.99
CA ILE A 36 -4.33 -10.65 11.05
C ILE A 36 -4.61 -9.20 11.45
N TYR A 37 -4.95 -8.35 10.48
CA TYR A 37 -5.18 -6.92 10.70
C TYR A 37 -6.64 -6.52 10.85
N ASP A 38 -7.54 -7.49 10.90
CA ASP A 38 -8.98 -7.29 11.05
C ASP A 38 -9.54 -6.26 10.04
N ILE A 39 -9.23 -6.47 8.76
CA ILE A 39 -9.69 -5.63 7.64
C ILE A 39 -11.02 -6.20 7.13
N VAL A 40 -12.12 -5.77 7.76
CA VAL A 40 -13.47 -6.26 7.46
C VAL A 40 -14.25 -5.34 6.50
N HIS A 41 -13.91 -4.05 6.47
CA HIS A 41 -14.66 -3.04 5.70
C HIS A 41 -14.39 -3.08 4.19
N VAL A 42 -13.28 -3.71 3.77
CA VAL A 42 -12.85 -3.75 2.36
C VAL A 42 -12.86 -5.19 1.87
N GLY A 43 -13.41 -5.41 0.67
CA GLY A 43 -13.45 -6.74 0.07
C GLY A 43 -12.08 -7.21 -0.43
N GLU A 44 -11.82 -8.52 -0.36
CA GLU A 44 -10.55 -9.10 -0.84
C GLU A 44 -10.24 -8.74 -2.30
N LYS A 45 -11.27 -8.68 -3.16
CA LYS A 45 -11.13 -8.26 -4.56
C LYS A 45 -10.60 -6.83 -4.69
N GLU A 46 -11.09 -5.92 -3.85
CA GLU A 46 -10.70 -4.52 -3.84
C GLU A 46 -9.25 -4.36 -3.36
N VAL A 47 -8.86 -5.08 -2.29
CA VAL A 47 -7.47 -5.12 -1.83
C VAL A 47 -6.53 -5.62 -2.94
N LYS A 48 -6.89 -6.70 -3.63
CA LYS A 48 -6.10 -7.22 -4.76
C LYS A 48 -6.02 -6.22 -5.92
N GLN A 49 -7.08 -5.47 -6.15
CA GLN A 49 -7.13 -4.42 -7.17
C GLN A 49 -6.24 -3.23 -6.80
N ALA A 50 -6.25 -2.78 -5.55
CA ALA A 50 -5.36 -1.74 -5.05
C ALA A 50 -3.88 -2.14 -5.18
N ILE A 51 -3.54 -3.39 -4.81
CA ILE A 51 -2.19 -3.94 -5.01
C ILE A 51 -1.82 -3.91 -6.50
N ARG A 52 -2.73 -4.36 -7.38
CA ARG A 52 -2.49 -4.34 -8.84
C ARG A 52 -2.26 -2.94 -9.37
N GLN A 53 -3.03 -1.95 -8.92
CA GLN A 53 -2.82 -0.54 -9.27
C GLN A 53 -1.45 -0.04 -8.81
N HIS A 54 -1.02 -0.41 -7.60
CA HIS A 54 0.31 -0.09 -7.09
C HIS A 54 1.45 -0.60 -7.99
N PHE A 55 1.32 -1.82 -8.52
CA PHE A 55 2.29 -2.34 -9.50
C PHE A 55 2.26 -1.55 -10.81
N TYR A 56 1.07 -1.19 -11.32
CA TYR A 56 0.95 -0.43 -12.56
C TYR A 56 1.44 1.01 -12.46
N ARG A 57 1.38 1.64 -11.28
CA ARG A 57 1.98 2.98 -11.05
C ARG A 57 3.46 3.00 -11.44
N ASN A 58 4.18 1.90 -11.22
CA ASN A 58 5.60 1.77 -11.55
C ASN A 58 5.88 1.15 -12.93
N ALA A 59 4.86 0.91 -13.78
CA ALA A 59 5.02 0.25 -15.07
C ALA A 59 5.85 1.05 -16.09
N HIS A 60 6.03 2.36 -15.86
CA HIS A 60 6.82 3.24 -16.72
C HIS A 60 8.34 3.10 -16.49
N VAL A 61 8.75 2.47 -15.39
CA VAL A 61 10.17 2.29 -15.03
C VAL A 61 10.80 1.23 -15.92
N LYS A 62 11.84 1.60 -16.66
CA LYS A 62 12.57 0.72 -17.59
C LYS A 62 13.98 0.33 -17.13
N ASP A 63 14.59 1.12 -16.25
CA ASP A 63 15.94 0.84 -15.74
C ASP A 63 15.90 -0.38 -14.80
N GLU A 64 16.64 -1.43 -15.17
CA GLU A 64 16.70 -2.69 -14.44
C GLU A 64 17.14 -2.52 -12.99
N ARG A 65 18.05 -1.58 -12.70
CA ARG A 65 18.54 -1.34 -11.33
C ARG A 65 17.45 -0.78 -10.44
N ILE A 66 16.61 0.09 -10.99
CA ILE A 66 15.46 0.66 -10.27
C ILE A 66 14.40 -0.42 -10.07
N ILE A 67 14.17 -1.27 -11.08
CA ILE A 67 13.26 -2.41 -10.96
C ILE A 67 13.71 -3.35 -9.84
N ASP A 68 14.98 -3.71 -9.79
CA ASP A 68 15.53 -4.58 -8.74
C ASP A 68 15.40 -3.94 -7.35
N MET A 69 15.69 -2.65 -7.22
CA MET A 69 15.47 -1.92 -5.97
C MET A 69 13.99 -1.91 -5.54
N LEU A 70 13.07 -1.68 -6.48
CA LEU A 70 11.62 -1.70 -6.20
C LEU A 70 11.15 -3.10 -5.77
N LEU A 71 11.71 -4.15 -6.37
CA LEU A 71 11.40 -5.53 -6.01
C LEU A 71 11.89 -5.85 -4.60
N GLU A 72 13.12 -5.48 -4.27
CA GLU A 72 13.68 -5.65 -2.93
C GLU A 72 12.84 -4.92 -1.89
N ARG A 73 12.44 -3.68 -2.20
CA ARG A 73 11.56 -2.91 -1.32
C ARG A 73 10.22 -3.61 -1.14
N GLY A 74 9.62 -4.12 -2.21
CA GLY A 74 8.35 -4.84 -2.14
C GLY A 74 8.42 -6.14 -1.33
N TYR A 75 9.53 -6.88 -1.42
CA TYR A 75 9.75 -8.08 -0.59
C TYR A 75 9.95 -7.72 0.89
N MET A 76 10.68 -6.65 1.17
CA MET A 76 10.86 -6.13 2.53
C MET A 76 9.52 -5.67 3.12
N ASP A 77 8.73 -4.92 2.36
CA ASP A 77 7.40 -4.46 2.80
C ASP A 77 6.43 -5.63 3.05
N LEU A 78 6.52 -6.71 2.25
CA LEU A 78 5.77 -7.94 2.50
C LEU A 78 6.22 -8.60 3.80
N GLU A 79 7.53 -8.75 4.02
CA GLU A 79 8.10 -9.33 5.24
C GLU A 79 7.68 -8.54 6.49
N ASP A 80 7.77 -7.21 6.47
CA ASP A 80 7.32 -6.35 7.58
C ASP A 80 5.82 -6.49 7.87
N THR A 81 5.01 -6.71 6.84
CA THR A 81 3.57 -6.94 7.01
C THR A 81 3.30 -8.31 7.63
N LEU A 82 4.04 -9.35 7.22
CA LEU A 82 3.88 -10.71 7.74
C LEU A 82 4.40 -10.84 9.18
N LEU A 83 5.45 -10.08 9.53
CA LEU A 83 6.02 -9.98 10.88
C LEU A 83 5.24 -9.03 11.80
N GLN A 84 4.16 -8.42 11.31
CA GLN A 84 3.34 -7.46 12.06
C GLN A 84 4.10 -6.23 12.55
N HIS A 85 5.16 -5.83 11.85
CA HIS A 85 5.88 -4.58 12.12
C HIS A 85 5.07 -3.35 11.68
N LYS A 86 4.15 -3.52 10.72
CA LYS A 86 3.21 -2.47 10.30
C LYS A 86 1.94 -2.50 11.13
N GLN A 87 1.32 -1.34 11.34
CA GLN A 87 -0.02 -1.20 11.91
C GLN A 87 -1.11 -1.20 10.82
N LYS A 88 -2.36 -1.51 11.20
CA LYS A 88 -3.55 -1.50 10.32
C LYS A 88 -3.66 -0.23 9.46
N ASN A 89 -3.43 0.94 10.05
CA ASN A 89 -3.50 2.22 9.34
C ASN A 89 -2.58 2.27 8.10
N HIS A 90 -1.37 1.72 8.18
CA HIS A 90 -0.45 1.69 7.05
C HIS A 90 -0.99 0.87 5.87
N LEU A 91 -1.75 -0.19 6.15
CA LEU A 91 -2.39 -1.02 5.12
C LEU A 91 -3.63 -0.31 4.56
N MET A 92 -4.43 0.33 5.40
CA MET A 92 -5.60 1.10 4.94
C MET A 92 -5.17 2.23 4.00
N LEU A 93 -4.11 2.96 4.33
CA LEU A 93 -3.53 3.99 3.47
C LEU A 93 -3.04 3.44 2.11
N LEU A 94 -2.56 2.19 2.07
CA LEU A 94 -2.16 1.53 0.83
C LEU A 94 -3.37 1.16 -0.03
N ILE A 95 -4.46 0.73 0.60
CA ILE A 95 -5.66 0.19 -0.06
C ILE A 95 -6.57 1.32 -0.56
N GLU A 96 -6.92 2.24 0.32
CA GLU A 96 -7.86 3.35 0.05
C GLU A 96 -7.14 4.58 -0.52
N GLY A 97 -5.81 4.63 -0.35
CA GLY A 97 -5.01 5.82 -0.64
C GLY A 97 -5.10 6.85 0.48
N TYR A 98 -4.51 8.02 0.26
CA TYR A 98 -4.78 9.18 1.12
C TYR A 98 -6.17 9.71 0.79
N THR A 99 -7.21 9.19 1.46
CA THR A 99 -8.48 9.90 1.55
C THR A 99 -8.26 11.11 2.45
N GLY A 100 -7.87 12.22 1.86
CA GLY A 100 -7.57 13.48 2.54
C GLY A 100 -8.79 14.09 3.21
N GLY A 101 -9.25 13.51 4.32
CA GLY A 101 -10.15 14.18 5.28
C GLY A 101 -9.43 15.26 6.10
N THR A 102 -8.12 15.41 5.90
CA THR A 102 -7.30 16.44 6.52
C THR A 102 -6.50 17.21 5.48
N ASP A 103 -7.06 17.40 4.29
CA ASP A 103 -6.51 18.40 3.39
C ASP A 103 -6.59 19.74 4.13
N PHE A 104 -5.46 20.34 4.48
CA PHE A 104 -5.46 21.63 5.20
C PHE A 104 -6.34 22.65 4.46
N ASN A 105 -6.35 22.58 3.13
CA ASN A 105 -7.22 23.36 2.25
C ASN A 105 -8.72 23.05 2.38
N SER A 106 -9.13 21.82 2.69
CA SER A 106 -10.56 21.47 2.89
C SER A 106 -11.19 22.19 4.10
N LYS A 107 -10.35 22.59 5.07
CA LYS A 107 -10.74 23.34 6.27
C LYS A 107 -10.37 24.83 6.21
N ARG A 108 -9.75 25.32 5.13
CA ARG A 108 -9.45 26.75 4.99
C ARG A 108 -10.74 27.52 4.78
N LEU A 109 -10.88 28.61 5.52
CA LEU A 109 -11.91 29.60 5.25
C LEU A 109 -11.48 30.39 4.02
N THR A 110 -12.23 30.27 2.93
CA THR A 110 -12.19 31.22 1.82
C THR A 110 -13.13 32.37 2.13
N PRO A 111 -12.88 33.61 1.66
CA PRO A 111 -13.78 34.74 1.89
C PRO A 111 -15.24 34.47 1.48
N ASP A 112 -15.45 33.57 0.51
CA ASP A 112 -16.77 33.26 -0.07
C ASP A 112 -17.51 32.08 0.61
N SER A 113 -16.98 31.49 1.69
CA SER A 113 -17.62 30.32 2.32
C SER A 113 -18.83 30.70 3.18
N SER A 114 -19.99 30.08 2.94
CA SER A 114 -21.23 30.35 3.67
C SER A 114 -21.18 29.90 5.14
N GLU A 115 -21.92 30.57 6.03
CA GLU A 115 -21.96 30.22 7.47
C GLU A 115 -22.36 28.74 7.69
N ALA A 116 -23.35 28.24 6.94
CA ALA A 116 -23.79 26.84 7.03
C ALA A 116 -22.66 25.85 6.68
N GLU A 117 -21.83 26.20 5.70
CA GLU A 117 -20.65 25.40 5.32
C GLU A 117 -19.54 25.47 6.39
N GLN A 118 -19.42 26.59 7.10
CA GLN A 118 -18.50 26.74 8.24
C GLN A 118 -18.93 25.88 9.44
N PHE A 119 -20.23 25.87 9.78
CA PHE A 119 -20.76 25.08 10.89
C PHE A 119 -20.70 23.58 10.64
N ALA A 120 -20.98 23.12 9.42
CA ALA A 120 -20.90 21.70 9.07
C ALA A 120 -19.47 21.11 9.23
N ARG A 121 -18.42 21.95 9.16
CA ARG A 121 -17.01 21.55 9.28
C ARG A 121 -16.51 21.38 10.72
N TRP A 122 -17.23 21.92 11.72
CA TRP A 122 -16.87 21.85 13.15
C TRP A 122 -17.55 20.70 13.91
N ILE A 123 -18.66 20.18 13.38
CA ILE A 123 -19.50 19.15 14.04
C ILE A 123 -19.16 17.73 13.54
N GLY A 124 -18.20 17.60 12.60
CA GLY A 124 -17.73 16.32 12.04
C GLY A 124 -16.52 15.73 12.73
#